data_AF-A0A7V2UKD0-F1
#
_entry.id   AF-A0A7V2UKD0-F1
#
_cell.length_a   1.000
_cell.length_b   1.000
_cell.length_c   1.000
_cell.angle_alpha   90.00
_cell.angle_beta   90.00
_cell.angle_gamma   90.00
#
_symmetry.space_group_name_H-M   'P 1'
#
loop_
_entity.id
_entity.type
_entity.pdbx_description
1 polymer ?
#
loop_
_entity_poly.entity_id
_entity_poly.type
_entity_poly.pdbx_seq_one_letter_code
_entity_poly.pdbx_strand_id
1 'polypeptide(L)'
;MLKRLLLALFLANGLFLAYTQGWLAFAGLVPQEPRESHRLAEQVDPGKLRILNAQGQAPATAAAPEPRASDVPEPQEAANTDSPPPDVPATPAVAAPAPESTSCWQVSGFSVAQTITVNAAMQKLGSVAKGWSLNESVLPARWIVYLGKFANNEALQRRRAE
;
A
#
# COMPACT_ATOMS: atom_id res chain seq x y z
N MET A 1 -17.73 -21.55 -51.65
CA MET A 1 -18.05 -20.49 -50.66
C MET A 1 -17.86 -20.96 -49.23
N LEU A 2 -18.54 -22.04 -48.78
CA LEU A 2 -18.47 -22.52 -47.39
C LEU A 2 -17.06 -22.84 -46.86
N LYS A 3 -16.21 -23.51 -47.64
CA LYS A 3 -14.83 -23.86 -47.22
C LYS A 3 -13.97 -22.63 -46.90
N ARG A 4 -14.09 -21.55 -47.70
CA ARG A 4 -13.35 -20.30 -47.45
C ARG A 4 -13.86 -19.62 -46.18
N LEU A 5 -15.17 -19.68 -45.95
CA LEU A 5 -15.82 -19.12 -44.76
C LEU A 5 -15.41 -19.87 -43.48
N LEU A 6 -15.38 -21.20 -43.53
CA LEU A 6 -14.87 -22.05 -42.45
C LEU A 6 -13.39 -21.78 -42.14
N LEU A 7 -12.56 -21.64 -43.18
CA LEU A 7 -11.14 -21.36 -43.01
C LEU A 7 -10.90 -19.97 -42.42
N ALA A 8 -11.65 -18.95 -42.87
CA ALA A 8 -11.60 -17.62 -42.29
C ALA A 8 -12.03 -17.61 -40.81
N LEU A 9 -13.10 -18.34 -40.46
CA LEU A 9 -13.55 -18.47 -39.08
C LEU A 9 -12.49 -19.14 -38.21
N PHE A 10 -11.87 -20.22 -38.69
CA PHE A 10 -10.83 -20.92 -37.95
C PHE A 10 -9.61 -20.02 -37.69
N LEU A 11 -9.17 -19.25 -38.70
CA LEU A 11 -8.09 -18.28 -38.54
C LEU A 11 -8.43 -17.17 -37.54
N ALA A 12 -9.65 -16.61 -37.61
CA ALA A 12 -10.09 -15.59 -36.67
C ALA A 12 -10.11 -16.10 -35.23
N ASN A 13 -10.58 -17.33 -35.00
CA ASN A 13 -10.56 -17.96 -33.69
C ASN A 13 -9.15 -18.27 -33.21
N GLY A 14 -8.26 -18.75 -34.09
CA GLY A 14 -6.86 -18.99 -33.77
C GLY A 14 -6.12 -17.71 -33.37
N LEU A 15 -6.35 -16.61 -34.09
CA LEU A 15 -5.82 -15.29 -33.75
C LEU A 15 -6.38 -14.79 -32.41
N PHE A 16 -7.68 -14.96 -32.18
CA PHE A 16 -8.29 -14.60 -30.90
C PHE A 16 -7.73 -15.42 -29.72
N LEU A 17 -7.51 -16.72 -29.92
CA LEU A 17 -6.87 -17.58 -28.93
C LEU A 17 -5.43 -17.12 -28.66
N ALA A 18 -4.64 -16.89 -29.70
CA ALA A 18 -3.26 -16.40 -29.56
C ALA A 18 -3.20 -15.05 -28.82
N TYR A 19 -4.14 -14.15 -29.10
CA TYR A 19 -4.27 -12.90 -28.37
C TYR A 19 -4.58 -13.14 -26.89
N THR A 20 -5.65 -13.87 -26.58
CA THR A 20 -6.10 -14.13 -25.20
C THR A 20 -5.10 -14.91 -24.36
N GLN A 21 -4.27 -15.76 -24.97
CA GLN A 21 -3.16 -16.48 -24.31
C GLN A 21 -1.87 -15.66 -24.20
N GLY A 22 -1.85 -14.42 -24.71
CA GLY A 22 -0.69 -13.53 -24.65
C GLY A 22 0.44 -13.86 -25.62
N TRP A 23 0.24 -14.76 -26.59
CA TRP A 23 1.26 -15.11 -27.58
C TRP A 23 1.64 -13.93 -28.49
N LEU A 24 0.78 -12.92 -28.57
CA LEU A 24 1.00 -11.68 -29.32
C LEU A 24 1.62 -10.55 -28.47
N ALA A 25 2.04 -10.83 -27.23
CA ALA A 25 2.59 -9.82 -26.33
C ALA A 25 3.85 -9.12 -26.87
N PHE A 26 4.66 -9.81 -27.69
CA PHE A 26 5.85 -9.24 -28.32
C PHE A 26 5.54 -8.05 -29.26
N ALA A 27 4.32 -8.00 -29.80
CA ALA A 27 3.84 -6.92 -30.66
C ALA A 27 3.10 -5.82 -29.89
N GLY A 28 3.13 -5.85 -28.54
CA GLY A 28 2.36 -4.95 -27.68
C GLY A 28 0.86 -5.27 -27.64
N LEU A 29 0.42 -6.35 -28.28
CA LEU A 29 -0.95 -6.84 -28.26
C LEU A 29 -1.15 -7.75 -27.05
N VAL A 30 -1.41 -7.13 -25.90
CA VAL A 30 -1.65 -7.82 -24.63
C VAL A 30 -3.12 -7.70 -24.23
N PRO A 31 -3.78 -8.79 -23.83
CA PRO A 31 -5.12 -8.74 -23.25
C PRO A 31 -5.17 -7.79 -22.07
N GLN A 32 -6.09 -6.84 -22.10
CA GLN A 32 -6.35 -5.99 -20.95
C GLN A 32 -7.10 -6.82 -19.92
N GLU A 33 -6.47 -7.15 -18.79
CA GLU A 33 -7.16 -7.82 -17.69
C GLU A 33 -8.20 -6.86 -17.07
N PRO A 34 -9.49 -7.23 -17.04
CA PRO A 34 -10.56 -6.36 -16.53
C PRO A 34 -10.50 -6.08 -15.03
N ARG A 35 -9.51 -6.61 -14.31
CA ARG A 35 -9.43 -6.56 -12.85
C ARG A 35 -8.02 -6.18 -12.47
N GLU A 36 -7.74 -4.88 -12.42
CA GLU A 36 -6.84 -4.20 -11.46
C GLU A 36 -6.42 -2.81 -11.95
N SER A 37 -6.16 -2.63 -13.25
CA SER A 37 -5.74 -1.32 -13.79
C SER A 37 -6.85 -0.27 -13.79
N HIS A 38 -8.07 -0.64 -14.16
CA HIS A 38 -9.19 0.32 -14.22
C HIS A 38 -9.57 0.87 -12.83
N ARG A 39 -9.43 0.06 -11.78
CA ARG A 39 -9.66 0.51 -10.39
C ARG A 39 -8.63 1.54 -9.94
N LEU A 40 -7.39 1.44 -10.41
CA LEU A 40 -6.34 2.43 -10.12
C LEU A 40 -6.58 3.74 -10.88
N ALA A 41 -7.08 3.66 -12.11
CA ALA A 41 -7.41 4.84 -12.92
C ALA A 41 -8.67 5.58 -12.43
N GLU A 42 -9.62 4.88 -11.82
CA GLU A 42 -10.84 5.44 -11.23
C GLU A 42 -10.74 5.68 -9.71
N GLN A 43 -9.55 5.56 -9.13
CA GLN A 43 -9.37 5.90 -7.72
C GLN A 43 -9.57 7.40 -7.52
N VAL A 44 -10.49 7.73 -6.62
CA VAL A 44 -10.68 9.11 -6.15
C VAL A 44 -9.52 9.44 -5.21
N ASP A 45 -8.77 10.50 -5.54
CA ASP A 45 -7.60 11.01 -4.82
C ASP A 45 -6.50 9.97 -4.52
N PRO A 46 -5.87 9.34 -5.53
CA PRO A 46 -4.82 8.34 -5.33
C PRO A 46 -3.59 8.93 -4.59
N GLY A 47 -3.35 10.23 -4.69
CA GLY A 47 -2.27 10.93 -3.99
C GLY A 47 -2.40 11.01 -2.47
N LYS A 48 -3.57 10.69 -1.90
CA LYS A 48 -3.78 10.61 -0.43
C LYS A 48 -3.36 9.26 0.15
N LEU A 49 -3.11 8.25 -0.70
CA LEU A 49 -2.66 6.94 -0.26
C LEU A 49 -1.15 6.94 -0.09
N ARG A 50 -0.68 6.91 1.17
CA ARG A 50 0.75 6.75 1.49
C ARG A 50 1.03 5.28 1.78
N ILE A 51 1.64 4.59 0.81
CA ILE A 51 2.08 3.21 0.99
C ILE A 51 3.32 3.20 1.89
N LEU A 52 3.19 2.65 3.09
CA LEU A 52 4.23 2.70 4.13
C LEU A 52 5.42 1.75 3.87
N ASN A 53 5.44 1.05 2.73
CA ASN A 53 6.51 0.13 2.30
C ASN A 53 6.46 -0.14 0.78
N ALA A 54 6.27 0.89 -0.05
CA ALA A 54 6.41 0.71 -1.50
C ALA A 54 7.90 0.52 -1.83
N GLN A 55 8.39 -0.72 -1.78
CA GLN A 55 9.72 -1.03 -2.29
C GLN A 55 9.71 -0.87 -3.81
N GLY A 56 10.32 0.21 -4.31
CA GLY A 56 10.74 0.27 -5.72
C GLY A 56 10.19 1.40 -6.60
N GLN A 57 9.67 2.51 -6.05
CA GLN A 57 9.70 3.78 -6.80
C GLN A 57 10.69 4.73 -6.13
N ALA A 58 11.92 4.73 -6.64
CA ALA A 58 12.85 5.83 -6.39
C ALA A 58 12.15 7.13 -6.82
N PRO A 59 12.05 8.16 -5.95
CA PRO A 59 11.57 9.46 -6.36
C PRO A 59 12.48 9.96 -7.49
N ALA A 60 11.87 10.33 -8.62
CA ALA A 60 12.56 11.17 -9.60
C ALA A 60 13.11 12.38 -8.84
N THR A 61 14.41 12.58 -8.97
CA THR A 61 15.23 13.59 -8.29
C THR A 61 14.52 14.95 -8.24
N ALA A 62 13.84 15.23 -7.13
CA ALA A 62 13.48 16.59 -6.77
C ALA A 62 14.77 17.22 -6.24
N ALA A 63 15.33 18.12 -7.03
CA ALA A 63 16.54 18.88 -6.69
C ALA A 63 16.40 19.48 -5.28
N ALA A 64 17.30 19.08 -4.39
CA ALA A 64 17.44 19.66 -3.07
C ALA A 64 17.88 21.13 -3.22
N PRO A 65 17.27 22.08 -2.49
CA PRO A 65 17.76 23.45 -2.47
C PRO A 65 19.11 23.49 -1.75
N GLU A 66 20.08 24.17 -2.36
CA GLU A 66 21.43 24.38 -1.82
C GLU A 66 21.37 25.00 -0.42
N PRO A 67 22.20 24.54 0.54
CA PRO A 67 22.32 25.17 1.84
C PRO A 67 23.02 26.52 1.67
N ARG A 68 22.27 27.60 1.89
CA ARG A 68 22.80 28.94 2.06
C ARG A 68 23.70 28.93 3.30
N ALA A 69 24.99 29.18 3.10
CA ALA A 69 25.94 29.43 4.17
C ALA A 69 25.52 30.68 4.97
N SER A 70 25.35 30.53 6.27
CA SER A 70 25.41 31.62 7.25
C SER A 70 25.99 31.07 8.55
N ASP A 71 27.26 31.39 8.73
CA ASP A 71 27.93 31.83 9.95
C ASP A 71 28.02 30.90 11.18
N VAL A 72 29.29 30.54 11.44
CA VAL A 72 29.84 29.96 12.67
C VAL A 72 29.82 31.01 13.80
N PRO A 73 29.69 30.61 15.08
CA PRO A 73 29.28 31.49 16.19
C PRO A 73 30.46 32.25 16.81
N GLU A 74 30.20 33.50 17.22
CA GLU A 74 31.08 34.29 18.08
C GLU A 74 30.74 34.02 19.58
N PRO A 75 31.71 33.67 20.45
CA PRO A 75 31.46 33.42 21.86
C PRO A 75 31.33 34.74 22.63
N GLN A 76 30.19 34.94 23.31
CA GLN A 76 30.05 36.00 24.30
C GLN A 76 29.90 35.39 25.70
N GLU A 77 31.00 35.48 26.43
CA GLU A 77 31.13 35.32 27.87
C GLU A 77 30.72 36.63 28.54
N ALA A 78 29.69 36.61 29.39
CA ALA A 78 29.49 37.60 30.43
C ALA A 78 28.66 37.02 31.58
N ALA A 79 29.29 37.03 32.75
CA ALA A 79 28.82 36.59 34.04
C ALA A 79 27.45 37.15 34.45
N ASN A 80 26.69 36.33 35.19
CA ASN A 80 26.05 36.81 36.40
C ASN A 80 26.05 35.71 37.47
N THR A 81 26.70 36.05 38.57
CA THR A 81 26.79 35.31 39.81
C THR A 81 25.54 35.59 40.63
N ASP A 82 24.81 34.56 41.04
CA ASP A 82 24.14 34.57 42.34
C ASP A 82 24.07 33.14 42.88
N SER A 83 24.29 32.98 44.19
CA SER A 83 24.46 31.71 44.91
C SER A 83 23.33 31.50 45.96
N PRO A 84 23.16 30.28 46.54
CA PRO A 84 21.87 29.60 46.67
C PRO A 84 21.28 29.53 48.11
N PRO A 85 20.13 28.84 48.30
CA PRO A 85 19.89 27.97 49.46
C PRO A 85 19.46 26.53 49.06
N PRO A 86 19.43 25.56 50.00
CA PRO A 86 20.15 24.29 49.83
C PRO A 86 19.32 23.06 49.45
N ASP A 87 20.05 22.11 48.84
CA ASP A 87 19.96 20.64 48.84
C ASP A 87 18.65 19.96 49.26
N VAL A 88 17.88 19.57 48.24
CA VAL A 88 17.24 18.25 48.22
C VAL A 88 18.07 17.34 47.32
N PRO A 89 18.48 16.13 47.73
CA PRO A 89 19.14 15.20 46.83
C PRO A 89 18.15 14.83 45.72
N ALA A 90 18.35 15.42 44.54
CA ALA A 90 17.68 15.00 43.33
C ALA A 90 18.21 13.60 42.97
N THR A 91 17.40 12.59 43.26
CA THR A 91 17.56 11.26 42.66
C THR A 91 17.73 11.46 41.15
N PRO A 92 18.80 10.96 40.52
CA PRO A 92 18.93 11.08 39.08
C PRO A 92 17.73 10.39 38.44
N ALA A 93 16.86 11.18 37.80
CA ALA A 93 15.83 10.66 36.92
C ALA A 93 16.56 9.98 35.77
N VAL A 94 16.62 8.65 35.82
CA VAL A 94 17.05 7.83 34.68
C VAL A 94 16.14 8.23 33.53
N ALA A 95 16.71 8.90 32.54
CA ALA A 95 16.02 9.21 31.30
C ALA A 95 15.49 7.89 30.73
N ALA A 96 14.16 7.78 30.60
CA ALA A 96 13.56 6.64 29.94
C ALA A 96 14.14 6.57 28.52
N PRO A 97 14.66 5.41 28.09
CA PRO A 97 15.19 5.27 26.74
C PRO A 97 14.10 5.65 25.73
N ALA A 98 14.49 6.40 24.70
CA ALA A 98 13.60 6.73 23.60
C ALA A 98 13.03 5.42 23.02
N PRO A 99 11.72 5.34 22.72
CA PRO A 99 11.13 4.10 22.22
C PRO A 99 11.80 3.74 20.90
N GLU A 100 12.48 2.59 20.89
CA GLU A 100 13.00 2.00 19.66
C GLU A 100 11.85 1.77 18.70
N SER A 101 12.04 2.16 17.43
CA SER A 101 11.00 2.03 16.41
C SER A 101 10.69 0.55 16.18
N THR A 102 9.63 0.06 16.81
CA THR A 102 9.15 -1.30 16.61
C THR A 102 8.25 -1.33 15.38
N SER A 103 8.61 -2.15 14.40
CA SER A 103 7.77 -2.39 13.22
C SER A 103 6.98 -3.69 13.40
N CYS A 104 5.66 -3.62 13.30
CA CYS A 104 4.79 -4.80 13.27
C CYS A 104 4.57 -5.28 11.83
N TRP A 105 4.77 -6.57 11.58
CA TRP A 105 4.51 -7.21 10.30
C TRP A 105 3.17 -7.94 10.33
N GLN A 106 2.33 -7.71 9.34
CA GLN A 106 1.02 -8.37 9.21
C GLN A 106 0.92 -9.08 7.86
N VAL A 107 0.36 -10.28 7.89
CA VAL A 107 0.02 -11.08 6.71
C VAL A 107 -1.43 -11.56 6.82
N SER A 108 -2.14 -11.63 5.70
CA SER A 108 -3.55 -12.03 5.62
C SER A 108 -3.76 -13.03 4.49
N GLY A 109 -4.93 -13.69 4.46
CA GLY A 109 -5.30 -14.63 3.39
C GLY A 109 -5.12 -16.11 3.72
N PHE A 110 -4.92 -16.44 5.00
CA PHE A 110 -4.92 -17.83 5.45
C PHE A 110 -6.33 -18.41 5.52
N SER A 111 -6.49 -19.64 5.05
CA SER A 111 -7.68 -20.44 5.35
C SER A 111 -7.69 -20.90 6.81
N VAL A 112 -8.85 -21.34 7.30
CA VAL A 112 -8.99 -21.87 8.67
C VAL A 112 -8.06 -23.06 8.93
N ALA A 113 -7.82 -23.92 7.94
CA ALA A 113 -6.87 -25.02 8.10
C ALA A 113 -5.42 -24.52 8.22
N GLN A 114 -5.06 -23.49 7.45
CA GLN A 114 -3.72 -22.91 7.46
C GLN A 114 -3.42 -22.15 8.75
N THR A 115 -4.41 -21.46 9.35
CA THR A 115 -4.20 -20.74 10.61
C THR A 115 -3.82 -21.68 11.75
N ILE A 116 -4.34 -22.91 11.77
CA ILE A 116 -3.94 -23.95 12.75
C ILE A 116 -2.45 -24.27 12.60
N THR A 117 -1.98 -24.52 11.37
CA THR A 117 -0.58 -24.84 11.10
C THR A 117 0.35 -23.67 11.44
N VAL A 118 -0.01 -22.45 11.03
CA VAL A 118 0.78 -21.25 11.30
C VAL A 118 0.86 -20.97 12.79
N ASN A 119 -0.26 -21.08 13.51
CA ASN A 119 -0.29 -20.84 14.94
C ASN A 119 0.58 -21.85 15.71
N ALA A 120 0.52 -23.14 15.33
CA ALA A 120 1.36 -24.17 15.93
C ALA A 120 2.85 -23.97 15.62
N ALA A 121 3.19 -23.47 14.43
CA ALA A 121 4.57 -23.16 14.06
C ALA A 121 5.10 -21.95 14.85
N MET A 122 4.33 -20.86 14.94
CA MET A 122 4.75 -19.63 15.62
C MET A 122 4.98 -19.82 17.12
N GLN A 123 4.23 -20.70 17.78
CA GLN A 123 4.46 -21.04 19.19
C GLN A 123 5.83 -21.68 19.45
N LYS A 124 6.46 -22.26 18.42
CA LYS A 124 7.81 -22.85 18.53
C LYS A 124 8.92 -21.83 18.32
N LEU A 125 8.62 -20.65 17.79
CA LEU A 125 9.59 -19.58 17.57
C LEU A 125 9.69 -18.68 18.82
N GLY A 126 10.35 -19.20 19.87
CA GLY A 126 10.69 -18.56 21.14
C GLY A 126 10.27 -17.09 21.32
N SER A 127 11.17 -16.14 21.05
CA SER A 127 10.94 -14.70 21.29
C SER A 127 9.83 -14.10 20.41
N VAL A 128 9.58 -14.66 19.23
CA VAL A 128 8.51 -14.22 18.31
C VAL A 128 7.13 -14.56 18.90
N ALA A 129 7.02 -15.66 19.64
CA ALA A 129 5.76 -16.07 20.26
C ALA A 129 5.19 -15.02 21.23
N LYS A 130 6.04 -14.22 21.89
CA LYS A 130 5.60 -13.13 22.80
C LYS A 130 4.96 -11.95 22.07
N GLY A 131 5.30 -11.74 20.80
CA GLY A 131 4.80 -10.63 19.98
C GLY A 131 3.80 -11.06 18.91
N TRP A 132 3.37 -12.31 18.93
CA TRP A 132 2.48 -12.88 17.91
C TRP A 132 1.01 -12.83 18.32
N SER A 133 0.13 -12.38 17.42
CA SER A 133 -1.32 -12.38 17.60
C SER A 133 -2.06 -12.81 16.33
N LEU A 134 -2.90 -13.84 16.42
CA LEU A 134 -3.80 -14.23 15.33
C LEU A 134 -5.13 -13.47 15.46
N ASN A 135 -5.47 -12.67 14.44
CA ASN A 135 -6.75 -11.96 14.38
C ASN A 135 -7.65 -12.60 13.32
N GLU A 136 -8.83 -13.06 13.73
CA GLU A 136 -9.86 -13.49 12.81
C GLU A 136 -10.61 -12.27 12.26
N SER A 137 -10.59 -12.09 10.95
CA SER A 137 -11.31 -11.02 10.27
C SER A 137 -12.40 -11.63 9.40
N VAL A 138 -13.63 -11.61 9.90
CA VAL A 138 -14.80 -11.92 9.08
C VAL A 138 -15.09 -10.69 8.21
N LEU A 139 -14.98 -10.84 6.89
CA LEU A 139 -15.43 -9.77 5.99
C LEU A 139 -16.93 -9.57 6.20
N PRO A 140 -17.39 -8.36 6.57
CA PRO A 140 -18.80 -8.10 6.70
C PRO A 140 -19.50 -8.32 5.35
N ALA A 141 -20.79 -8.67 5.42
CA ALA A 141 -21.60 -8.80 4.22
C ALA A 141 -21.53 -7.51 3.40
N ARG A 142 -21.05 -7.62 2.16
CA ARG A 142 -20.98 -6.51 1.21
C ARG A 142 -22.33 -6.40 0.53
N TRP A 143 -23.11 -5.38 0.87
CA TRP A 143 -24.36 -5.08 0.18
C TRP A 143 -24.09 -4.10 -0.96
N ILE A 144 -24.82 -4.28 -2.06
CA ILE A 144 -24.90 -3.32 -3.16
C ILE A 144 -26.31 -2.76 -3.20
N VAL A 145 -26.45 -1.44 -3.33
CA VAL A 145 -27.74 -0.84 -3.65
C VAL A 145 -27.85 -0.84 -5.16
N TYR A 146 -28.63 -1.77 -5.69
CA TYR A 146 -28.89 -1.82 -7.12
C TYR A 146 -30.05 -0.87 -7.47
N LEU A 147 -29.71 0.24 -8.13
CA LEU A 147 -30.67 1.26 -8.57
C LEU A 147 -31.44 0.84 -9.83
N GLY A 148 -31.16 -0.33 -10.41
CA GLY A 148 -31.71 -0.74 -11.69
C GLY A 148 -30.88 -0.29 -12.89
N LYS A 149 -31.37 -0.62 -14.09
CA LYS A 149 -30.75 -0.22 -15.36
C LYS A 149 -31.18 1.20 -15.72
N PHE A 150 -30.22 2.06 -16.05
CA PHE A 150 -30.49 3.39 -16.60
C PHE A 150 -30.87 3.29 -18.08
N ALA A 151 -31.76 4.16 -18.54
CA ALA A 151 -32.24 4.18 -19.92
C ALA A 151 -31.11 4.49 -20.93
N ASN A 152 -30.15 5.33 -20.55
CA ASN A 152 -29.03 5.76 -21.38
C ASN A 152 -27.86 6.26 -20.51
N ASN A 153 -26.74 6.60 -21.14
CA ASN A 153 -25.55 7.11 -20.46
C ASN A 153 -25.79 8.46 -19.77
N GLU A 154 -26.61 9.34 -20.35
CA GLU A 154 -26.87 10.66 -19.76
C GLU A 154 -27.60 10.55 -18.41
N ALA A 155 -28.60 9.66 -18.31
CA ALA A 155 -29.31 9.39 -17.07
C ALA A 155 -28.40 8.79 -15.99
N LEU A 156 -27.45 7.94 -16.39
CA LEU A 156 -26.41 7.42 -15.50
C LEU A 156 -25.50 8.55 -14.99
N GLN A 157 -25.06 9.46 -15.88
CA GLN A 157 -24.20 10.58 -15.47
C GLN A 157 -24.92 11.55 -14.55
N ARG A 158 -26.20 11.87 -14.83
CA ARG A 158 -27.02 12.71 -13.95
C ARG A 158 -27.13 12.11 -12.55
N ARG A 159 -27.39 10.80 -12.44
CA ARG A 159 -27.47 10.09 -11.15
C ARG A 159 -26.14 9.98 -10.40
N ARG A 160 -25.00 10.07 -11.10
CA ARG A 160 -23.67 10.11 -10.49
C ARG A 160 -23.31 11.49 -9.94
N ALA A 161 -23.95 12.55 -10.44
CA ALA A 161 -23.69 13.93 -10.05
C ALA A 161 -24.58 14.41 -8.88
N GLU A 162 -25.59 13.63 -8.51
CA GLU A 162 -26.39 13.78 -7.28
C GLU A 162 -25.65 13.21 -6.07
#